data_AF-A1C698-F1
#
_entry.id   AF-A1C698-F1
#
_cell.length_a   1.000
_cell.length_b   1.000
_cell.length_c   1.000
_cell.angle_alpha   90.00
_cell.angle_beta   90.00
_cell.angle_gamma   90.00
#
_symmetry.space_group_name_H-M   'P 1'
#
loop_
_entity.id
_entity.type
_entity.pdbx_description
1 polymer ?
#
loop_
_entity_poly.entity_id
_entity_poly.type
_entity_poly.pdbx_seq_one_letter_code
_entity_poly.pdbx_strand_id
1 'polypeptide(L)'
;MEDDRLTSSPHSPYVGDTTPTSAAFMSPNSITPSSTILAHSLIQLIQCSHCSRPLRAPLRLPCGDTFCRACLPPLRERRGITYPPNEDRKQGFKCHWKGADNCLGDHCLGDCGVDVLLSRLVDVFDEVLGSGTHPSAEEECGSRVIWKSSGEQQETVTKSADLGLDVLGGIYQLVRQGRFDYDVSEVGYEGGLEGRSGQVDQTCASFGQLRDSLRNELDCQVCYSLVTDPVTTPCGHTFCRGCVATVLDHSDLCPICRRKLNMSLTVHLEPTNRRIVGLAELLFPEQVAAQKQSLGQNQAEFDAETVLPLFVNSLAFPTMPTFLHIFEPRYRLMMRRVMESPDRKFGMLMYNRSGVRQGSLGDAQFLQYGTVLRIERFELLPDGRSLVFANGVSRFKVAKFDIVDGYHVGQIQRVDDVPLAEEERLESLETLTVSDTSTESTLANQPLESMSTQELFQLGLDFVRKRRSEGARWLQPRVLTAYGDIPTDPANFSWWLASVFPVSEEEKYALILATSVRERLKITAQWVRKAENREWSTSQSFASVL
;
A
#
# COMPACT_ATOMS: atom_id res chain seq x y z
N MET A 1 66.78 -4.30 -33.30
CA MET A 1 67.87 -4.04 -32.35
C MET A 1 67.34 -3.05 -31.35
N GLU A 2 67.22 -3.51 -30.11
CA GLU A 2 67.22 -2.78 -28.83
C GLU A 2 66.08 -1.75 -28.61
N ASP A 3 65.13 -2.05 -27.71
CA ASP A 3 65.18 -1.82 -26.23
C ASP A 3 64.98 -0.31 -25.91
N ASP A 4 64.18 0.14 -24.93
CA ASP A 4 63.90 -0.43 -23.62
C ASP A 4 62.81 0.41 -22.87
N ARG A 5 62.11 -0.21 -21.90
CA ARG A 5 61.53 0.35 -20.63
C ARG A 5 60.22 1.16 -20.61
N LEU A 6 59.32 1.04 -19.61
CA LEU A 6 59.18 0.22 -18.39
C LEU A 6 57.74 0.41 -17.84
N THR A 7 57.09 -0.68 -17.42
CA THR A 7 55.88 -0.72 -16.60
C THR A 7 56.19 -1.38 -15.26
N SER A 8 55.66 -0.86 -14.15
CA SER A 8 55.71 -1.54 -12.85
C SER A 8 54.42 -1.36 -12.06
N SER A 9 53.74 -2.47 -11.79
CA SER A 9 52.75 -2.70 -10.73
C SER A 9 53.43 -3.26 -9.48
N PRO A 10 52.79 -3.26 -8.29
CA PRO A 10 53.22 -4.06 -7.15
C PRO A 10 52.33 -5.29 -6.84
N HIS A 11 53.00 -6.30 -6.29
CA HIS A 11 52.65 -7.66 -5.83
C HIS A 11 51.57 -7.77 -4.71
N SER A 12 50.64 -8.76 -4.73
CA SER A 12 50.64 -10.16 -4.18
C SER A 12 50.08 -10.25 -2.72
N PRO A 13 49.50 -11.37 -2.16
CA PRO A 13 49.64 -12.78 -2.55
C PRO A 13 48.43 -13.74 -2.46
N TYR A 14 48.68 -14.92 -3.04
CA TYR A 14 47.98 -16.22 -3.08
C TYR A 14 47.71 -16.88 -1.72
N VAL A 15 46.62 -17.67 -1.58
CA VAL A 15 46.56 -19.10 -1.14
C VAL A 15 45.15 -19.68 -1.41
N GLY A 16 45.08 -20.86 -2.05
CA GLY A 16 44.12 -21.92 -1.66
C GLY A 16 43.01 -22.32 -2.64
N ASP A 17 43.35 -23.10 -3.66
CA ASP A 17 42.43 -23.78 -4.57
C ASP A 17 41.81 -25.04 -3.91
N THR A 18 40.48 -25.12 -3.84
CA THR A 18 39.74 -26.39 -3.66
C THR A 18 38.45 -26.34 -4.48
N THR A 19 38.41 -27.15 -5.52
CA THR A 19 37.26 -27.41 -6.40
C THR A 19 36.11 -28.10 -5.64
N PRO A 20 34.84 -27.71 -5.82
CA PRO A 20 33.72 -28.59 -5.57
C PRO A 20 33.26 -29.27 -6.86
N THR A 21 33.12 -30.58 -6.72
CA THR A 21 32.69 -31.61 -7.64
C THR A 21 31.33 -31.32 -8.28
N SER A 22 31.25 -31.61 -9.58
CA SER A 22 30.03 -31.75 -10.39
C SER A 22 28.97 -32.61 -9.68
N ALA A 23 27.77 -32.06 -9.49
CA ALA A 23 26.57 -32.80 -9.16
C ALA A 23 25.52 -32.59 -10.27
N ALA A 24 24.99 -33.70 -10.74
CA ALA A 24 24.27 -33.86 -11.99
C ALA A 24 22.92 -33.11 -12.07
N PHE A 25 22.61 -32.67 -13.29
CA PHE A 25 21.26 -32.40 -13.75
C PHE A 25 20.34 -33.60 -13.49
N MET A 26 19.26 -33.41 -12.73
CA MET A 26 18.14 -34.35 -12.67
C MET A 26 16.92 -33.72 -13.34
N SER A 27 16.37 -34.47 -14.31
CA SER A 27 15.12 -34.16 -15.02
C SER A 27 13.89 -34.24 -14.09
N PRO A 28 12.78 -33.59 -14.47
CA PRO A 28 11.60 -33.45 -13.61
C PRO A 28 10.72 -34.69 -13.72
N ASN A 29 10.52 -35.42 -12.63
CA ASN A 29 9.37 -36.29 -12.46
C ASN A 29 9.11 -36.62 -10.98
N SER A 30 7.81 -36.58 -10.64
CA SER A 30 7.15 -37.10 -9.43
C SER A 30 7.61 -36.56 -8.07
N ILE A 31 7.15 -35.36 -7.72
CA ILE A 31 6.91 -34.99 -6.32
C ILE A 31 5.40 -35.13 -6.08
N THR A 32 5.00 -36.20 -5.40
CA THR A 32 3.67 -36.33 -4.80
C THR A 32 3.56 -35.34 -3.63
N PRO A 33 2.45 -34.59 -3.47
CA PRO A 33 2.32 -33.64 -2.36
C PRO A 33 1.98 -34.39 -1.06
N SER A 34 3.01 -34.74 -0.29
CA SER A 34 2.85 -35.16 1.10
C SER A 34 2.87 -33.92 2.00
N SER A 35 1.75 -33.20 2.12
CA SER A 35 1.62 -32.07 3.05
C SER A 35 0.72 -32.45 4.22
N THR A 36 1.31 -33.10 5.23
CA THR A 36 0.66 -33.34 6.53
C THR A 36 0.59 -32.03 7.30
N ILE A 37 -0.61 -31.53 7.56
CA ILE A 37 -0.84 -30.28 8.30
C ILE A 37 -0.75 -30.59 9.79
N LEU A 38 0.07 -29.83 10.52
CA LEU A 38 0.11 -29.92 11.98
C LEU A 38 -1.07 -29.12 12.56
N ALA A 39 -1.90 -29.77 13.38
CA ALA A 39 -3.14 -29.16 13.90
C ALA A 39 -2.89 -27.85 14.68
N HIS A 40 -1.78 -27.77 15.43
CA HIS A 40 -1.42 -26.54 16.14
C HIS A 40 -1.12 -25.38 15.19
N SER A 41 -0.49 -25.62 14.03
CA SER A 41 -0.18 -24.56 13.06
C SER A 41 -1.43 -23.92 12.48
N LEU A 42 -2.50 -24.71 12.27
CA LEU A 42 -3.79 -24.18 11.83
C LEU A 42 -4.43 -23.30 12.91
N ILE A 43 -4.43 -23.75 14.16
CA ILE A 43 -5.05 -23.03 15.29
C ILE A 43 -4.26 -21.76 15.65
N GLN A 44 -2.93 -21.78 15.53
CA GLN A 44 -2.07 -20.63 15.80
C GLN A 44 -2.45 -19.42 14.92
N LEU A 45 -2.93 -19.65 13.69
CA LEU A 45 -3.37 -18.60 12.77
C LEU A 45 -4.57 -17.80 13.27
N ILE A 46 -5.36 -18.34 14.20
CA ILE A 46 -6.47 -17.64 14.88
C ILE A 46 -6.20 -17.35 16.36
N GLN A 47 -5.00 -17.68 16.85
CA GLN A 47 -4.58 -17.45 18.23
C GLN A 47 -3.89 -16.09 18.39
N CYS A 48 -4.23 -15.37 19.46
CA CYS A 48 -3.58 -14.13 19.84
C CYS A 48 -2.17 -14.39 20.38
N SER A 49 -1.17 -13.68 19.88
CA SER A 49 0.21 -13.80 20.33
C SER A 49 0.47 -13.36 21.77
N HIS A 50 -0.42 -12.54 22.32
CA HIS A 50 -0.21 -11.93 23.64
C HIS A 50 -0.98 -12.64 24.75
N CYS A 51 -2.25 -13.01 24.52
CA CYS A 51 -3.04 -13.72 25.52
C CYS A 51 -3.14 -15.24 25.28
N SER A 52 -2.54 -15.74 24.20
CA SER A 52 -2.52 -17.15 23.80
C SER A 52 -3.91 -17.80 23.65
N ARG A 53 -4.97 -16.99 23.57
CA ARG A 53 -6.36 -17.41 23.38
C ARG A 53 -6.81 -17.15 21.94
N PRO A 54 -7.94 -17.73 21.47
CA PRO A 54 -8.52 -17.34 20.19
C PRO A 54 -8.74 -15.83 20.16
N LEU A 55 -8.49 -15.23 19.00
CA LEU A 55 -8.60 -13.79 18.82
C LEU A 55 -10.01 -13.29 19.14
N ARG A 56 -10.12 -12.32 20.05
CA ARG A 56 -11.37 -11.66 20.42
C ARG A 56 -11.31 -10.20 20.00
N ALA A 57 -12.27 -9.76 19.19
CA ALA A 57 -12.23 -8.47 18.52
C ALA A 57 -10.84 -8.22 17.90
N PRO A 58 -10.44 -9.05 16.91
CA PRO A 58 -9.11 -8.95 16.30
C PRO A 58 -8.90 -7.55 15.74
N LEU A 59 -7.77 -6.95 16.13
CA LEU A 59 -7.35 -5.64 15.73
C LEU A 59 -6.10 -5.77 14.86
N ARG A 60 -6.26 -5.53 13.55
CA ARG A 60 -5.18 -5.48 12.56
C ARG A 60 -4.33 -4.25 12.83
N LEU A 61 -3.02 -4.44 12.85
CA LEU A 61 -2.02 -3.40 13.03
C LEU A 61 -1.41 -2.94 11.69
N PRO A 62 -0.84 -1.72 11.64
CA PRO A 62 -0.14 -1.24 10.45
C PRO A 62 1.05 -2.10 10.02
N CYS A 63 1.65 -2.89 10.93
CA CYS A 63 2.72 -3.84 10.59
C CYS A 63 2.23 -5.13 9.93
N GLY A 64 0.92 -5.35 9.83
CA GLY A 64 0.31 -6.56 9.25
C GLY A 64 -0.02 -7.65 10.28
N ASP A 65 0.44 -7.51 11.52
CA ASP A 65 0.08 -8.40 12.62
C ASP A 65 -1.29 -8.08 13.21
N THR A 66 -1.85 -9.07 13.91
CA THR A 66 -3.17 -8.96 14.54
C THR A 66 -3.15 -9.58 15.94
N PHE A 67 -3.71 -8.86 16.91
CA PHE A 67 -4.00 -9.36 18.27
C PHE A 67 -5.41 -8.95 18.72
N CYS A 68 -5.83 -9.40 19.91
CA CYS A 68 -7.10 -8.96 20.50
C CYS A 68 -7.07 -7.47 20.86
N ARG A 69 -8.17 -6.74 20.67
CA ARG A 69 -8.29 -5.35 21.12
C ARG A 69 -7.93 -5.15 22.61
N ALA A 70 -8.26 -6.12 23.47
CA ALA A 70 -7.94 -6.08 24.90
C ALA A 70 -6.45 -6.31 25.22
N CYS A 71 -5.65 -6.77 24.25
CA CYS A 71 -4.20 -6.97 24.37
C CYS A 71 -3.40 -5.77 23.84
N LEU A 72 -4.08 -4.67 23.50
CA LEU A 72 -3.46 -3.44 23.06
C LEU A 72 -2.53 -2.90 24.15
N PRO A 73 -1.29 -2.52 23.81
CA PRO A 73 -0.39 -1.85 24.74
C PRO A 73 -0.97 -0.53 25.26
N PRO A 74 -0.43 0.02 26.36
CA PRO A 74 -0.87 1.31 26.89
C PRO A 74 -0.80 2.43 25.83
N LEU A 75 -1.90 3.16 25.70
CA LEU A 75 -2.02 4.29 24.79
C LEU A 75 -1.27 5.51 25.33
N ARG A 76 -0.67 6.28 24.42
CA ARG A 76 -0.01 7.55 24.69
C ARG A 76 -0.48 8.61 23.70
N GLU A 77 -0.46 9.85 24.14
CA GLU A 77 -0.79 11.01 23.30
C GLU A 77 0.33 11.28 22.28
N ARG A 78 -0.05 11.58 21.04
CA ARG A 78 0.83 12.02 19.95
C ARG A 78 0.59 13.52 19.74
N ARG A 79 1.66 14.29 19.69
CA ARG A 79 1.62 15.76 19.53
C ARG A 79 2.13 16.18 18.16
N GLY A 80 1.74 17.36 17.69
CA GLY A 80 2.20 17.92 16.42
C GLY A 80 1.64 17.22 15.18
N ILE A 81 0.42 16.69 15.26
CA ILE A 81 -0.27 16.04 14.14
C ILE A 81 -1.63 16.70 13.96
N THR A 82 -1.86 17.32 12.80
CA THR A 82 -3.15 17.96 12.47
C THR A 82 -3.80 17.38 11.22
N TYR A 83 -3.05 16.57 10.46
CA TYR A 83 -3.54 15.91 9.25
C TYR A 83 -3.26 14.40 9.26
N PRO A 84 -4.25 13.56 8.89
CA PRO A 84 -5.67 13.88 8.71
C PRO A 84 -6.36 14.28 10.04
N PRO A 85 -7.42 15.11 10.01
CA PRO A 85 -8.11 15.58 11.21
C PRO A 85 -8.98 14.46 11.80
N ASN A 86 -8.40 13.61 12.64
CA ASN A 86 -9.10 12.53 13.34
C ASN A 86 -8.53 12.36 14.77
N GLU A 87 -9.42 12.33 15.77
CA GLU A 87 -9.07 12.17 17.19
C GLU A 87 -8.33 10.86 17.49
N ASP A 88 -8.70 9.77 16.83
CA ASP A 88 -8.03 8.47 17.01
C ASP A 88 -6.55 8.51 16.60
N ARG A 89 -6.17 9.49 15.75
CA ARG A 89 -4.78 9.66 15.31
C ARG A 89 -3.91 10.39 16.32
N LYS A 90 -4.51 11.04 17.32
CA LYS A 90 -3.82 11.65 18.47
C LYS A 90 -3.36 10.60 19.48
N GLN A 91 -3.77 9.35 19.33
CA GLN A 91 -3.34 8.26 20.21
C GLN A 91 -2.42 7.30 19.45
N GLY A 92 -1.37 6.84 20.12
CA GLY A 92 -0.48 5.79 19.61
C GLY A 92 0.00 4.88 20.72
N PHE A 93 0.77 3.86 20.36
CA PHE A 93 1.30 2.87 21.30
C PHE A 93 2.56 2.20 20.74
N LYS A 94 3.31 1.55 21.63
CA LYS A 94 4.50 0.77 21.24
C LYS A 94 4.11 -0.68 20.93
N CYS A 95 4.36 -1.11 19.71
CA CYS A 95 4.01 -2.45 19.23
C CYS A 95 4.85 -3.54 19.93
N HIS A 96 4.23 -4.67 20.27
CA HIS A 96 4.90 -5.84 20.85
C HIS A 96 5.95 -6.44 19.90
N TRP A 97 5.74 -6.32 18.59
CA TRP A 97 6.65 -6.85 17.56
C TRP A 97 7.74 -5.86 17.13
N LYS A 98 8.09 -4.88 17.96
CA LYS A 98 9.17 -3.95 17.64
C LYS A 98 10.46 -4.71 17.31
N GLY A 99 10.98 -4.51 16.10
CA GLY A 99 12.22 -5.14 15.63
C GLY A 99 12.05 -6.50 14.93
N ALA A 100 10.83 -7.05 14.87
CA ALA A 100 10.50 -8.16 13.98
C ALA A 100 10.02 -7.63 12.62
N ASP A 101 10.39 -8.29 11.52
CA ASP A 101 9.84 -8.09 10.16
C ASP A 101 9.56 -6.62 9.77
N ASN A 102 10.51 -5.70 9.98
CA ASN A 102 10.42 -4.27 9.66
C ASN A 102 9.35 -3.45 10.43
N CYS A 103 8.82 -3.93 11.54
CA CYS A 103 7.95 -3.12 12.39
C CYS A 103 8.74 -2.01 13.11
N LEU A 104 8.44 -0.73 12.79
CA LEU A 104 9.01 0.46 13.43
C LEU A 104 8.73 0.53 14.95
N GLY A 105 7.79 -0.28 15.43
CA GLY A 105 7.46 -0.42 16.84
C GLY A 105 6.58 0.70 17.40
N ASP A 106 6.17 1.67 16.60
CA ASP A 106 5.28 2.77 16.98
C ASP A 106 4.09 2.82 16.04
N HIS A 107 2.88 2.74 16.59
CA HIS A 107 1.66 2.70 15.79
C HIS A 107 0.66 3.75 16.25
N CYS A 108 -0.06 4.29 15.27
CA CYS A 108 -1.23 5.13 15.45
C CYS A 108 -2.45 4.25 15.71
N LEU A 109 -3.28 4.61 16.70
CA LEU A 109 -4.53 3.88 16.96
C LEU A 109 -5.51 4.02 15.79
N GLY A 110 -5.57 5.20 15.16
CA GLY A 110 -6.42 5.46 14.00
C GLY A 110 -6.06 4.66 12.73
N ASP A 111 -4.87 4.05 12.66
CA ASP A 111 -4.47 3.14 11.57
C ASP A 111 -4.79 1.66 11.90
N CYS A 112 -5.23 1.38 13.12
CA CYS A 112 -5.64 0.04 13.52
C CYS A 112 -7.09 -0.20 13.06
N GLY A 113 -7.33 -1.35 12.42
CA GLY A 113 -8.65 -1.73 11.92
C GLY A 113 -9.14 -3.00 12.59
N VAL A 114 -10.44 -3.12 12.83
CA VAL A 114 -11.03 -4.43 13.19
C VAL A 114 -10.84 -5.37 12.02
N ASP A 115 -10.34 -6.58 12.21
CA ASP A 115 -10.27 -7.58 11.14
C ASP A 115 -11.60 -8.35 11.07
N VAL A 116 -12.50 -7.91 10.20
CA VAL A 116 -13.86 -8.46 10.09
C VAL A 116 -13.81 -9.91 9.62
N LEU A 117 -12.95 -10.21 8.65
CA LEU A 117 -12.79 -11.57 8.13
C LEU A 117 -12.25 -12.48 9.23
N LEU A 118 -11.16 -12.09 9.91
CA LEU A 118 -10.58 -12.93 10.95
C LEU A 118 -11.53 -13.12 12.14
N SER A 119 -12.35 -12.12 12.47
CA SER A 119 -13.41 -12.29 13.48
C SER A 119 -14.39 -13.38 13.06
N ARG A 120 -14.86 -13.34 11.81
CA ARG A 120 -15.78 -14.36 11.27
C ARG A 120 -15.15 -15.75 11.24
N LEU A 121 -13.87 -15.84 10.89
CA LEU A 121 -13.15 -17.11 10.88
C LEU A 121 -13.03 -17.69 12.30
N VAL A 122 -12.73 -16.88 13.32
CA VAL A 122 -12.71 -17.34 14.72
C VAL A 122 -14.08 -17.89 15.13
N ASP A 123 -15.17 -17.21 14.76
CA ASP A 123 -16.53 -17.67 15.05
C ASP A 123 -16.80 -19.06 14.43
N VAL A 124 -16.38 -19.30 13.19
CA VAL A 124 -16.51 -20.61 12.52
C VAL A 124 -15.69 -21.70 13.24
N PHE A 125 -14.48 -21.39 13.70
CA PHE A 125 -13.71 -22.33 14.52
C PHE A 125 -14.41 -22.65 15.84
N ASP A 126 -15.01 -21.65 16.49
CA ASP A 126 -15.79 -21.85 17.72
C ASP A 126 -17.06 -22.69 17.45
N GLU A 127 -17.74 -22.49 16.32
CA GLU A 127 -18.92 -23.28 15.90
C GLU A 127 -18.57 -24.75 15.63
N VAL A 128 -17.44 -25.03 14.96
CA VAL A 128 -17.06 -26.39 14.55
C VAL A 128 -16.31 -27.15 15.65
N LEU A 129 -15.39 -26.49 16.36
CA LEU A 129 -14.48 -27.13 17.33
C LEU A 129 -14.86 -26.82 18.80
N GLY A 130 -15.72 -25.84 19.04
CA GLY A 130 -16.04 -25.37 20.38
C GLY A 130 -16.96 -26.28 21.18
N SER A 131 -17.72 -27.17 20.53
CA SER A 131 -18.70 -28.07 21.15
C SER A 131 -18.14 -29.45 21.52
N GLY A 132 -16.83 -29.68 21.39
CA GLY A 132 -16.20 -30.95 21.75
C GLY A 132 -16.52 -31.36 23.19
N THR A 133 -17.24 -32.46 23.34
CA THR A 133 -17.57 -33.10 24.62
C THR A 133 -16.29 -33.38 25.39
N HIS A 134 -16.23 -32.98 26.67
CA HIS A 134 -15.20 -33.48 27.57
C HIS A 134 -15.26 -35.01 27.54
N PRO A 135 -14.13 -35.74 27.37
CA PRO A 135 -14.14 -37.17 27.59
C PRO A 135 -14.58 -37.39 29.04
N SER A 136 -15.72 -38.05 29.22
CA SER A 136 -16.01 -38.74 30.47
C SER A 136 -14.82 -39.65 30.78
N ALA A 137 -14.41 -39.73 32.04
CA ALA A 137 -13.14 -40.29 32.50
C ALA A 137 -12.89 -41.80 32.20
N GLU A 138 -13.65 -42.41 31.30
CA GLU A 138 -13.67 -43.85 31.03
C GLU A 138 -13.41 -44.23 29.54
N GLU A 139 -13.10 -43.28 28.64
CA GLU A 139 -12.69 -43.62 27.25
C GLU A 139 -11.16 -43.59 27.09
N GLU A 140 -10.54 -44.76 27.24
CA GLU A 140 -9.12 -45.01 27.02
C GLU A 140 -8.76 -44.99 25.52
N CYS A 141 -8.13 -43.90 25.07
CA CYS A 141 -6.97 -43.81 24.16
C CYS A 141 -6.96 -42.43 23.48
N GLY A 142 -6.76 -41.37 24.27
CA GLY A 142 -6.51 -40.03 23.74
C GLY A 142 -5.04 -39.82 23.40
N SER A 143 -4.76 -39.00 22.39
CA SER A 143 -3.39 -38.56 22.10
C SER A 143 -2.97 -37.51 23.13
N ARG A 144 -1.71 -37.48 23.53
CA ARG A 144 -1.13 -36.47 24.41
C ARG A 144 -0.28 -35.51 23.61
N VAL A 145 -0.41 -34.21 23.86
CA VAL A 145 0.47 -33.19 23.27
C VAL A 145 1.50 -32.74 24.28
N ILE A 146 2.74 -32.58 23.83
CA ILE A 146 3.86 -32.05 24.60
C ILE A 146 4.42 -30.87 23.81
N TRP A 147 4.69 -29.77 24.49
CA TRP A 147 5.25 -28.60 23.82
C TRP A 147 6.21 -27.81 24.70
N LYS A 148 7.10 -27.07 24.07
CA LYS A 148 8.06 -26.17 24.74
C LYS A 148 7.74 -24.72 24.44
N SER A 149 7.71 -23.88 25.49
CA SER A 149 7.49 -22.44 25.38
C SER A 149 8.62 -21.65 26.07
N SER A 150 8.78 -20.39 25.68
CA SER A 150 9.72 -19.47 26.32
C SER A 150 9.19 -19.04 27.69
N GLY A 151 9.94 -19.30 28.77
CA GLY A 151 9.61 -18.84 30.11
C GLY A 151 10.01 -17.38 30.37
N GLU A 152 9.55 -16.81 31.49
CA GLU A 152 9.80 -15.42 31.92
C GLU A 152 11.29 -15.07 32.11
N GLN A 153 12.20 -16.05 32.08
CA GLN A 153 13.65 -15.89 32.26
C GLN A 153 14.49 -16.62 31.19
N GLN A 154 14.00 -16.76 29.95
CA GLN A 154 14.66 -17.54 28.87
C GLN A 154 14.85 -19.05 29.16
N GLU A 155 14.31 -19.57 30.25
CA GLU A 155 14.23 -21.01 30.48
C GLU A 155 13.15 -21.64 29.60
N THR A 156 13.45 -22.79 28.99
CA THR A 156 12.48 -23.53 28.19
C THR A 156 11.59 -24.37 29.10
N VAL A 157 10.29 -24.08 29.11
CA VAL A 157 9.32 -24.81 29.93
C VAL A 157 8.65 -25.86 29.06
N THR A 158 8.76 -27.13 29.47
CA THR A 158 8.04 -28.23 28.81
C THR A 158 6.68 -28.42 29.47
N LYS A 159 5.61 -28.31 28.69
CA LYS A 159 4.22 -28.50 29.12
C LYS A 159 3.63 -29.69 28.38
N SER A 160 2.61 -30.30 28.96
CA SER A 160 1.89 -31.40 28.31
C SER A 160 0.42 -31.41 28.72
N ALA A 161 -0.43 -31.95 27.84
CA ALA A 161 -1.85 -32.12 28.09
C ALA A 161 -2.40 -33.28 27.29
N ASP A 162 -3.36 -34.01 27.86
CA ASP A 162 -4.10 -35.04 27.15
C ASP A 162 -5.12 -34.38 26.22
N LEU A 163 -5.14 -34.86 24.98
CA LEU A 163 -6.13 -34.54 23.97
C LEU A 163 -7.15 -35.67 23.93
N GLY A 164 -8.39 -35.35 23.55
CA GLY A 164 -9.38 -36.37 23.22
C GLY A 164 -9.04 -37.09 21.91
N LEU A 165 -10.02 -37.80 21.37
CA LEU A 165 -9.91 -38.48 20.06
C LEU A 165 -9.73 -37.50 18.89
N ASP A 166 -10.25 -36.29 19.02
CA ASP A 166 -10.03 -35.20 18.06
C ASP A 166 -8.86 -34.32 18.51
N VAL A 167 -7.70 -34.49 17.86
CA VAL A 167 -6.48 -33.70 18.11
C VAL A 167 -6.71 -32.22 17.80
N LEU A 168 -7.43 -31.89 16.73
CA LEU A 168 -7.68 -30.52 16.32
C LEU A 168 -8.61 -29.82 17.33
N GLY A 169 -9.73 -30.47 17.66
CA GLY A 169 -10.63 -30.01 18.72
C GLY A 169 -9.93 -29.90 20.07
N GLY A 170 -9.12 -30.89 20.44
CA GLY A 170 -8.38 -30.91 21.70
C GLY A 170 -7.42 -29.73 21.86
N ILE A 171 -6.59 -29.44 20.84
CA ILE A 171 -5.68 -28.28 20.87
C ILE A 171 -6.51 -26.99 20.92
N TYR A 172 -7.60 -26.90 20.16
CA TYR A 172 -8.44 -25.71 20.15
C TYR A 172 -9.02 -25.43 21.54
N GLN A 173 -9.45 -26.45 22.28
CA GLN A 173 -9.92 -26.29 23.65
C GLN A 173 -8.81 -25.83 24.61
N LEU A 174 -7.57 -26.33 24.45
CA LEU A 174 -6.44 -25.82 25.24
C LEU A 174 -6.17 -24.33 24.96
N VAL A 175 -6.23 -23.92 23.70
CA VAL A 175 -6.10 -22.52 23.29
C VAL A 175 -7.24 -21.67 23.85
N ARG A 176 -8.50 -22.13 23.78
CA ARG A 176 -9.66 -21.44 24.40
C ARG A 176 -9.49 -21.21 25.90
N GLN A 177 -8.91 -22.17 26.60
CA GLN A 177 -8.61 -22.09 28.04
C GLN A 177 -7.37 -21.21 28.32
N GLY A 178 -6.60 -20.83 27.30
CA GLY A 178 -5.33 -20.12 27.45
C GLY A 178 -4.22 -21.00 28.04
N ARG A 179 -4.31 -22.31 27.84
CA ARG A 179 -3.37 -23.30 28.36
C ARG A 179 -2.32 -23.76 27.34
N PHE A 180 -2.48 -23.38 26.06
CA PHE A 180 -1.53 -23.64 25.01
C PHE A 180 -0.91 -22.31 24.57
N ASP A 181 0.42 -22.21 24.61
CA ASP A 181 1.13 -20.95 24.32
C ASP A 181 1.08 -20.61 22.83
N TYR A 182 1.28 -19.35 22.47
CA TYR A 182 1.37 -18.96 21.06
C TYR A 182 2.77 -19.18 20.49
N ASP A 183 3.81 -18.84 21.25
CA ASP A 183 5.23 -18.84 20.86
C ASP A 183 5.92 -20.20 21.12
N VAL A 184 5.25 -21.27 20.70
CA VAL A 184 5.74 -22.63 20.90
C VAL A 184 6.89 -22.93 19.94
N SER A 185 8.02 -23.41 20.46
CA SER A 185 9.21 -23.74 19.66
C SER A 185 9.25 -25.18 19.17
N GLU A 186 8.68 -26.11 19.94
CA GLU A 186 8.61 -27.54 19.61
C GLU A 186 7.26 -28.10 20.06
N VAL A 187 6.61 -28.89 19.21
CA VAL A 187 5.37 -29.63 19.50
C VAL A 187 5.56 -31.09 19.14
N GLY A 188 5.33 -31.98 20.10
CA GLY A 188 5.31 -33.43 19.93
C GLY A 188 3.94 -34.01 20.31
N TYR A 189 3.62 -35.16 19.73
CA TYR A 189 2.41 -35.91 20.03
C TYR A 189 2.79 -37.33 20.45
N GLU A 190 2.25 -37.79 21.58
CA GLU A 190 2.44 -39.13 22.13
C GLU A 190 1.09 -39.87 22.20
N GLY A 191 1.05 -41.17 21.89
CA GLY A 191 -0.18 -41.97 22.06
C GLY A 191 -1.08 -42.05 20.82
N GLY A 192 -1.17 -43.27 20.27
CA GLY A 192 -1.87 -43.69 19.06
C GLY A 192 -1.12 -44.91 18.50
N LEU A 193 -1.82 -46.01 18.20
CA LEU A 193 -1.26 -47.28 17.71
C LEU A 193 -0.05 -47.07 16.78
N GLU A 194 1.08 -47.67 17.16
CA GLU A 194 2.38 -47.73 16.47
C GLU A 194 2.52 -46.95 15.14
N GLY A 195 3.24 -45.82 15.17
CA GLY A 195 3.95 -45.31 13.98
C GLY A 195 3.35 -44.12 13.24
N ARG A 196 2.29 -43.45 13.72
CA ARG A 196 1.73 -42.23 13.11
C ARG A 196 2.07 -40.99 13.93
N SER A 197 3.22 -40.40 13.64
CA SER A 197 3.76 -39.19 14.28
C SER A 197 2.88 -37.96 14.00
N GLY A 198 2.02 -37.51 14.92
CA GLY A 198 1.41 -36.17 14.89
C GLY A 198 0.72 -35.75 13.59
N GLN A 199 0.34 -36.72 12.77
CA GLN A 199 -0.21 -36.53 11.44
C GLN A 199 -1.71 -36.40 11.58
N VAL A 200 -2.27 -35.25 11.19
CA VAL A 200 -3.69 -35.15 10.85
C VAL A 200 -3.87 -35.96 9.56
N ASP A 201 -3.97 -37.28 9.72
CA ASP A 201 -4.45 -38.14 8.63
C ASP A 201 -5.85 -37.61 8.27
N GLN A 202 -6.13 -37.51 6.98
CA GLN A 202 -7.23 -36.77 6.36
C GLN A 202 -8.65 -37.34 6.68
N THR A 203 -8.85 -37.88 7.88
CA THR A 203 -10.11 -38.48 8.36
C THR A 203 -10.59 -37.92 9.70
N CYS A 204 -10.04 -36.81 10.20
CA CYS A 204 -10.73 -36.10 11.28
C CYS A 204 -11.94 -35.35 10.70
N ALA A 205 -13.15 -35.88 10.92
CA ALA A 205 -14.39 -35.29 10.41
C ALA A 205 -14.50 -33.78 10.72
N SER A 206 -13.94 -33.34 11.86
CA SER A 206 -13.88 -31.93 12.25
C SER A 206 -13.00 -31.08 11.33
N PHE A 207 -11.87 -31.60 10.82
CA PHE A 207 -11.04 -30.88 9.83
C PHE A 207 -11.78 -30.71 8.49
N GLY A 208 -12.43 -31.78 8.00
CA GLY A 208 -13.24 -31.71 6.78
C GLY A 208 -14.38 -30.71 6.92
N GLN A 209 -15.15 -30.80 8.01
CA GLN A 209 -16.22 -29.86 8.33
C GLN A 209 -15.72 -28.42 8.45
N LEU A 210 -14.59 -28.21 9.13
CA LEU A 210 -13.99 -26.89 9.29
C LEU A 210 -13.56 -26.31 7.94
N ARG A 211 -12.83 -27.09 7.13
CA ARG A 211 -12.40 -26.69 5.79
C ARG A 211 -13.58 -26.29 4.92
N ASP A 212 -14.64 -27.11 4.91
CA ASP A 212 -15.81 -26.86 4.08
C ASP A 212 -16.58 -25.61 4.56
N SER A 213 -16.71 -25.40 5.87
CA SER A 213 -17.33 -24.19 6.45
C SER A 213 -16.52 -22.91 6.17
N LEU A 214 -15.19 -22.97 6.16
CA LEU A 214 -14.33 -21.81 5.94
C LEU A 214 -14.19 -21.41 4.47
N ARG A 215 -14.58 -22.27 3.53
CA ARG A 215 -14.31 -22.05 2.11
C ARG A 215 -14.90 -20.74 1.59
N ASN A 216 -16.21 -20.56 1.79
CA ASN A 216 -16.93 -19.41 1.26
C ASN A 216 -16.54 -18.10 1.95
N GLU A 217 -16.08 -18.19 3.21
CA GLU A 217 -15.63 -17.02 3.98
C GLU A 217 -14.31 -16.46 3.44
N LEU A 218 -13.49 -17.29 2.77
CA LEU A 218 -12.19 -16.91 2.21
C LEU A 218 -12.24 -16.44 0.74
N ASP A 219 -13.43 -16.29 0.16
CA ASP A 219 -13.58 -15.75 -1.19
C ASP A 219 -13.62 -14.21 -1.19
N CYS A 220 -12.86 -13.60 -2.09
CA CYS A 220 -12.85 -12.16 -2.27
C CYS A 220 -14.18 -11.68 -2.88
N GLN A 221 -14.82 -10.69 -2.26
CA GLN A 221 -16.13 -10.17 -2.68
C GLN A 221 -16.10 -9.31 -3.97
N VAL A 222 -14.95 -9.22 -4.64
CA VAL A 222 -14.80 -8.51 -5.93
C VAL A 222 -14.63 -9.51 -7.07
N CYS A 223 -13.70 -10.47 -6.95
CA CYS A 223 -13.48 -11.50 -7.98
C CYS A 223 -14.21 -12.82 -7.72
N TYR A 224 -14.88 -12.96 -6.57
CA TYR A 224 -15.63 -14.15 -6.15
C TYR A 224 -14.80 -15.45 -6.21
N SER A 225 -13.51 -15.34 -5.94
CA SER A 225 -12.54 -16.43 -5.93
C SER A 225 -11.75 -16.38 -4.64
N LEU A 226 -11.09 -17.50 -4.28
CA LEU A 226 -10.24 -17.59 -3.09
C LEU A 226 -9.27 -16.41 -3.04
N VAL A 227 -9.22 -15.72 -1.89
CA VAL A 227 -8.47 -14.48 -1.76
C VAL A 227 -6.97 -14.70 -1.96
N THR A 228 -6.38 -13.95 -2.90
CA THR A 228 -4.95 -13.97 -3.24
C THR A 228 -4.31 -12.64 -2.86
N ASP A 229 -3.16 -12.69 -2.19
CA ASP A 229 -2.50 -11.50 -1.64
C ASP A 229 -3.49 -10.61 -0.84
N PRO A 230 -4.05 -11.14 0.26
CA PRO A 230 -5.12 -10.51 1.01
C PRO A 230 -4.66 -9.20 1.66
N VAL A 231 -5.36 -8.11 1.35
CA VAL A 231 -5.21 -6.81 2.00
C VAL A 231 -6.45 -6.49 2.81
N THR A 232 -6.28 -6.31 4.12
CA THR A 232 -7.35 -5.89 5.03
C THR A 232 -7.39 -4.38 5.10
N THR A 233 -8.46 -3.78 4.57
CA THR A 233 -8.66 -2.33 4.50
C THR A 233 -8.87 -1.69 5.89
N PRO A 234 -8.74 -0.36 6.05
CA PRO A 234 -8.99 0.32 7.34
C PRO A 234 -10.39 0.10 7.90
N CYS A 235 -11.38 -0.13 7.03
CA CYS A 235 -12.75 -0.45 7.46
C CYS A 235 -12.89 -1.90 7.99
N GLY A 236 -11.88 -2.74 7.78
CA GLY A 236 -11.79 -4.10 8.30
C GLY A 236 -12.12 -5.23 7.31
N HIS A 237 -12.53 -4.90 6.10
CA HIS A 237 -12.81 -5.88 5.05
C HIS A 237 -11.54 -6.26 4.29
N THR A 238 -11.45 -7.53 3.88
CA THR A 238 -10.29 -8.11 3.20
C THR A 238 -10.60 -8.41 1.74
N PHE A 239 -9.69 -8.05 0.83
CA PHE A 239 -9.80 -8.29 -0.61
C PHE A 239 -8.46 -8.73 -1.19
N CYS A 240 -8.44 -9.26 -2.42
CA CYS A 240 -7.19 -9.39 -3.15
C CYS A 240 -6.59 -8.00 -3.41
N ARG A 241 -5.28 -7.81 -3.24
CA ARG A 241 -4.62 -6.52 -3.47
C ARG A 241 -4.96 -5.90 -4.83
N GLY A 242 -4.87 -6.70 -5.90
CA GLY A 242 -5.22 -6.25 -7.25
C GLY A 242 -6.69 -5.79 -7.36
N CYS A 243 -7.62 -6.55 -6.77
CA CYS A 243 -9.05 -6.20 -6.80
C CYS A 243 -9.35 -4.87 -6.10
N VAL A 244 -8.80 -4.66 -4.90
CA VAL A 244 -9.02 -3.39 -4.18
C VAL A 244 -8.30 -2.22 -4.87
N ALA A 245 -7.11 -2.43 -5.46
CA ALA A 245 -6.43 -1.40 -6.24
C ALA A 245 -7.28 -0.95 -7.45
N THR A 246 -7.85 -1.90 -8.21
CA THR A 246 -8.73 -1.57 -9.35
C THR A 246 -10.00 -0.83 -8.91
N VAL A 247 -10.60 -1.18 -7.77
CA VAL A 247 -11.75 -0.43 -7.24
C VAL A 247 -11.34 1.01 -6.89
N LEU A 248 -10.17 1.17 -6.27
CA LEU A 248 -9.64 2.46 -5.83
C LEU A 248 -9.27 3.41 -6.99
N ASP A 249 -9.08 2.89 -8.20
CA ASP A 249 -8.89 3.70 -9.42
C ASP A 249 -10.14 4.50 -9.84
N HIS A 250 -11.32 4.15 -9.32
CA HIS A 250 -12.61 4.72 -9.73
C HIS A 250 -13.49 5.14 -8.56
N SER A 251 -13.25 4.62 -7.34
CA SER A 251 -14.03 4.95 -6.15
C SER A 251 -13.16 4.89 -4.90
N ASP A 252 -13.34 5.82 -3.96
CA ASP A 252 -12.68 5.79 -2.65
C ASP A 252 -13.45 4.95 -1.61
N LEU A 253 -14.50 4.22 -2.01
CA LEU A 253 -15.42 3.51 -1.11
C LEU A 253 -15.18 2.00 -1.06
N CYS A 254 -15.38 1.40 0.12
CA CYS A 254 -15.35 -0.04 0.31
C CYS A 254 -16.49 -0.74 -0.46
N PRO A 255 -16.21 -1.79 -1.26
CA PRO A 255 -17.25 -2.56 -1.96
C PRO A 255 -18.31 -3.16 -1.05
N ILE A 256 -17.95 -3.50 0.20
CA ILE A 256 -18.84 -4.19 1.14
C ILE A 256 -19.62 -3.19 1.99
N CYS A 257 -18.94 -2.29 2.70
CA CYS A 257 -19.60 -1.39 3.67
C CYS A 257 -19.74 0.06 3.23
N ARG A 258 -19.25 0.41 2.03
CA ARG A 258 -19.31 1.77 1.44
C ARG A 258 -18.67 2.89 2.29
N ARG A 259 -17.88 2.53 3.30
CA ARG A 259 -17.02 3.49 4.03
C ARG A 259 -15.83 3.90 3.17
N LYS A 260 -15.40 5.16 3.29
CA LYS A 260 -14.19 5.66 2.62
C LYS A 260 -12.95 4.91 3.10
N LEU A 261 -12.11 4.49 2.16
CA LEU A 261 -10.95 3.65 2.43
C LEU A 261 -9.65 4.45 2.64
N ASN A 262 -9.59 5.75 2.32
CA ASN A 262 -8.44 6.64 2.54
C ASN A 262 -7.05 6.05 2.21
N MET A 263 -7.00 5.10 1.25
CA MET A 263 -5.81 4.30 0.92
C MET A 263 -5.59 4.21 -0.60
N SER A 264 -6.30 5.02 -1.39
CA SER A 264 -6.27 4.96 -2.86
C SER A 264 -4.87 5.07 -3.45
N LEU A 265 -3.94 5.73 -2.74
CA LEU A 265 -2.56 5.92 -3.16
C LEU A 265 -1.58 4.96 -2.48
N THR A 266 -1.97 4.26 -1.41
CA THR A 266 -1.05 3.45 -0.60
C THR A 266 -1.38 1.96 -0.60
N VAL A 267 -2.42 1.54 -1.33
CA VAL A 267 -2.88 0.14 -1.40
C VAL A 267 -1.77 -0.86 -1.74
N HIS A 268 -0.80 -0.48 -2.57
CA HIS A 268 0.35 -1.34 -2.92
C HIS A 268 1.38 -1.47 -1.79
N LEU A 269 1.40 -0.53 -0.86
CA LEU A 269 2.29 -0.51 0.31
C LEU A 269 1.67 -1.18 1.53
N GLU A 270 0.36 -1.44 1.54
CA GLU A 270 -0.30 -2.10 2.67
C GLU A 270 0.28 -3.52 2.88
N PRO A 271 0.48 -3.96 4.13
CA PRO A 271 0.96 -5.31 4.38
C PRO A 271 -0.10 -6.36 4.01
N THR A 272 0.37 -7.50 3.52
CA THR A 272 -0.48 -8.68 3.30
C THR A 272 -0.89 -9.30 4.63
N ASN A 273 -2.16 -9.72 4.75
CA ASN A 273 -2.66 -10.40 5.94
C ASN A 273 -2.14 -11.85 5.98
N ARG A 274 -1.04 -12.06 6.69
CA ARG A 274 -0.31 -13.34 6.76
C ARG A 274 -1.13 -14.48 7.37
N ARG A 275 -2.07 -14.15 8.28
CA ARG A 275 -2.96 -15.16 8.88
C ARG A 275 -3.92 -15.73 7.85
N ILE A 276 -4.50 -14.88 7.00
CA ILE A 276 -5.38 -15.30 5.90
C ILE A 276 -4.61 -16.08 4.84
N VAL A 277 -3.39 -15.65 4.50
CA VAL A 277 -2.50 -16.42 3.59
C VAL A 277 -2.25 -17.81 4.16
N GLY A 278 -1.84 -17.91 5.43
CA GLY A 278 -1.59 -19.20 6.08
C GLY A 278 -2.82 -20.10 6.10
N LEU A 279 -4.01 -19.54 6.36
CA LEU A 279 -5.25 -20.31 6.34
C LEU A 279 -5.57 -20.84 4.94
N ALA A 280 -5.45 -19.99 3.91
CA ALA A 280 -5.67 -20.40 2.53
C ALA A 280 -4.64 -21.47 2.09
N GLU A 281 -3.37 -21.31 2.43
CA GLU A 281 -2.31 -22.27 2.07
C GLU A 281 -2.45 -23.61 2.78
N LEU A 282 -2.84 -23.63 4.06
CA LEU A 282 -3.05 -24.87 4.81
C LEU A 282 -4.35 -25.58 4.39
N LEU A 283 -5.45 -24.86 4.18
CA LEU A 283 -6.75 -25.47 3.90
C LEU A 283 -6.96 -25.80 2.41
N PHE A 284 -6.32 -25.04 1.51
CA PHE A 284 -6.59 -25.03 0.07
C PHE A 284 -5.32 -24.97 -0.82
N PRO A 285 -4.30 -25.82 -0.58
CA PRO A 285 -2.99 -25.69 -1.21
C PRO A 285 -3.02 -25.81 -2.74
N GLU A 286 -3.83 -26.71 -3.29
CA GLU A 286 -3.95 -26.92 -4.74
C GLU A 286 -4.52 -25.69 -5.46
N GLN A 287 -5.52 -25.04 -4.85
CA GLN A 287 -6.18 -23.87 -5.44
C GLN A 287 -5.27 -22.65 -5.36
N VAL A 288 -4.53 -22.48 -4.26
CA VAL A 288 -3.50 -21.44 -4.13
C VAL A 288 -2.38 -21.66 -5.16
N ALA A 289 -1.94 -22.91 -5.37
CA ALA A 289 -0.92 -23.23 -6.37
C ALA A 289 -1.39 -22.93 -7.80
N ALA A 290 -2.64 -23.28 -8.14
CA ALA A 290 -3.22 -22.96 -9.43
C ALA A 290 -3.31 -21.44 -9.67
N GLN A 291 -3.72 -20.68 -8.66
CA GLN A 291 -3.77 -19.20 -8.74
C GLN A 291 -2.38 -18.57 -8.88
N LYS A 292 -1.35 -19.08 -8.18
CA LYS A 292 0.03 -18.61 -8.33
C LYS A 292 0.54 -18.79 -9.78
N GLN A 293 0.14 -19.88 -10.45
CA GLN A 293 0.48 -20.11 -11.86
C GLN A 293 -0.25 -19.14 -12.81
N SER A 294 -1.54 -18.87 -12.60
CA SER A 294 -2.28 -17.89 -13.42
C SER A 294 -1.81 -16.45 -13.22
N LEU A 295 -1.44 -16.09 -11.99
CA LEU A 295 -0.91 -14.75 -11.68
C LEU A 295 0.44 -14.48 -12.36
N GLY A 296 1.29 -15.51 -12.50
CA GLY A 296 2.54 -15.39 -13.26
C GLY A 296 2.35 -15.08 -14.75
N GLN A 297 1.19 -15.43 -15.33
CA GLN A 297 0.82 -15.05 -16.70
C GLN A 297 0.29 -13.61 -16.77
N ASN A 298 -0.48 -13.16 -15.78
CA ASN A 298 -0.96 -11.77 -15.67
C ASN A 298 0.14 -10.74 -15.39
N GLN A 299 1.30 -11.18 -14.88
CA GLN A 299 2.45 -10.30 -14.66
C GLN A 299 3.00 -9.71 -15.99
N ALA A 300 2.85 -10.43 -17.09
CA ALA A 300 3.16 -9.92 -18.44
C ALA A 300 2.14 -8.88 -18.94
N GLU A 301 0.89 -8.90 -18.46
CA GLU A 301 -0.10 -7.83 -18.69
C GLU A 301 0.15 -6.62 -17.78
N PHE A 302 0.63 -6.85 -16.54
CA PHE A 302 1.04 -5.76 -15.63
C PHE A 302 2.25 -4.98 -16.19
N ASP A 303 3.17 -5.68 -16.87
CA ASP A 303 4.25 -5.04 -17.63
C ASP A 303 3.72 -4.12 -18.75
N ALA A 304 2.55 -4.42 -19.35
CA ALA A 304 1.92 -3.54 -20.33
C ALA A 304 1.33 -2.26 -19.69
N GLU A 305 0.84 -2.31 -18.45
CA GLU A 305 0.39 -1.11 -17.71
C GLU A 305 1.58 -0.18 -17.35
N THR A 306 2.80 -0.71 -17.32
CA THR A 306 4.01 0.10 -17.13
C THR A 306 4.48 0.81 -18.41
N VAL A 307 3.93 0.50 -19.60
CA VAL A 307 4.35 1.15 -20.86
C VAL A 307 3.22 2.04 -21.38
N LEU A 308 3.45 3.35 -21.39
CA LEU A 308 2.45 4.33 -21.84
C LEU A 308 2.92 5.14 -23.04
N PRO A 309 2.02 5.46 -23.98
CA PRO A 309 2.27 6.54 -24.93
C PRO A 309 2.38 7.87 -24.17
N LEU A 310 3.37 8.68 -24.52
CA LEU A 310 3.72 9.91 -23.83
C LEU A 310 3.45 11.13 -24.73
N PHE A 311 2.59 12.01 -24.24
CA PHE A 311 2.29 13.30 -24.84
C PHE A 311 3.08 14.41 -24.14
N VAL A 312 3.99 15.04 -24.87
CA VAL A 312 4.85 16.10 -24.33
C VAL A 312 4.29 17.46 -24.72
N ASN A 313 3.81 18.22 -23.73
CA ASN A 313 3.29 19.57 -23.92
C ASN A 313 3.37 20.40 -22.61
N SER A 314 2.25 20.46 -21.87
CA SER A 314 2.09 21.19 -20.61
C SER A 314 2.02 20.24 -19.42
N LEU A 315 2.02 20.81 -18.21
CA LEU A 315 1.76 20.05 -17.00
C LEU A 315 0.28 19.68 -16.89
N ALA A 316 0.00 18.54 -16.27
CA ALA A 316 -1.34 18.14 -15.84
C ALA A 316 -1.24 17.55 -14.44
N PHE A 317 -2.32 17.60 -13.67
CA PHE A 317 -2.31 17.18 -12.26
C PHE A 317 -3.30 16.04 -12.00
N PRO A 318 -3.02 15.19 -11.00
CA PRO A 318 -3.98 14.20 -10.53
C PRO A 318 -5.32 14.84 -10.19
N THR A 319 -6.40 14.11 -10.43
CA THR A 319 -7.81 14.50 -10.23
C THR A 319 -8.29 15.70 -11.05
N MET A 320 -7.40 16.37 -11.79
CA MET A 320 -7.71 17.59 -12.51
C MET A 320 -8.07 17.32 -13.98
N PRO A 321 -9.10 18.01 -14.51
CA PRO A 321 -9.46 17.93 -15.91
C PRO A 321 -8.42 18.59 -16.81
N THR A 322 -8.19 17.99 -17.96
CA THR A 322 -7.27 18.44 -19.00
C THR A 322 -7.98 18.44 -20.35
N PHE A 323 -7.95 19.59 -21.03
CA PHE A 323 -8.59 19.79 -22.33
C PHE A 323 -7.50 19.96 -23.40
N LEU A 324 -7.50 19.10 -24.41
CA LEU A 324 -6.48 19.10 -25.45
C LEU A 324 -7.11 19.19 -26.84
N HIS A 325 -6.51 20.01 -27.69
CA HIS A 325 -6.79 20.03 -29.11
C HIS A 325 -5.60 19.40 -29.86
N ILE A 326 -5.81 18.20 -30.38
CA ILE A 326 -4.77 17.38 -31.01
C ILE A 326 -4.82 17.57 -32.51
N PHE A 327 -3.79 18.21 -33.06
CA PHE A 327 -3.67 18.48 -34.48
C PHE A 327 -2.40 17.89 -35.12
N GLU A 328 -1.33 17.65 -34.35
CA GLU A 328 -0.10 17.07 -34.86
C GLU A 328 -0.29 15.61 -35.34
N PRO A 329 0.17 15.24 -36.54
CA PRO A 329 -0.03 13.89 -37.12
C PRO A 329 0.40 12.73 -36.20
N ARG A 330 1.55 12.84 -35.54
CA ARG A 330 2.06 11.81 -34.61
C ARG A 330 1.12 11.56 -33.44
N TYR A 331 0.54 12.64 -32.87
CA TYR A 331 -0.36 12.53 -31.74
C TYR A 331 -1.78 12.16 -32.16
N ARG A 332 -2.19 12.47 -33.39
CA ARG A 332 -3.45 11.93 -33.97
C ARG A 332 -3.40 10.41 -34.06
N LEU A 333 -2.26 9.83 -34.48
CA LEU A 333 -2.05 8.39 -34.47
C LEU A 333 -2.03 7.84 -33.04
N MET A 334 -1.29 8.50 -32.14
CA MET A 334 -1.24 8.13 -30.73
C MET A 334 -2.65 8.05 -30.12
N MET A 335 -3.49 9.07 -30.31
CA MET A 335 -4.84 9.11 -29.76
C MET A 335 -5.73 8.00 -30.32
N ARG A 336 -5.60 7.66 -31.62
CA ARG A 336 -6.34 6.52 -32.18
C ARG A 336 -5.99 5.21 -31.46
N ARG A 337 -4.70 4.96 -31.24
CA ARG A 337 -4.21 3.76 -30.51
C ARG A 337 -4.64 3.75 -29.05
N VAL A 338 -4.62 4.91 -28.38
CA VAL A 338 -5.13 5.04 -27.00
C VAL A 338 -6.63 4.75 -26.94
N MET A 339 -7.41 5.18 -27.93
CA MET A 339 -8.85 4.88 -27.96
C MET A 339 -9.16 3.40 -28.29
N GLU A 340 -8.22 2.69 -28.91
CA GLU A 340 -8.27 1.23 -29.11
C GLU A 340 -7.86 0.46 -27.86
N SER A 341 -7.16 1.09 -26.90
CA SER A 341 -6.80 0.47 -25.62
C SER A 341 -8.01 0.39 -24.67
N PRO A 342 -8.09 -0.65 -23.82
CA PRO A 342 -9.22 -0.83 -22.91
C PRO A 342 -9.27 0.25 -21.82
N ASP A 343 -8.12 0.76 -21.41
CA ASP A 343 -7.97 1.71 -20.30
C ASP A 343 -7.99 3.18 -20.73
N ARG A 344 -7.77 3.46 -22.04
CA ARG A 344 -7.72 4.80 -22.65
C ARG A 344 -6.79 5.76 -21.90
N LYS A 345 -5.66 5.23 -21.40
CA LYS A 345 -4.67 5.98 -20.64
C LYS A 345 -3.52 6.45 -21.55
N PHE A 346 -2.96 7.61 -21.23
CA PHE A 346 -1.70 8.09 -21.81
C PHE A 346 -0.96 8.96 -20.77
N GLY A 347 0.37 9.06 -20.89
CA GLY A 347 1.17 9.91 -20.01
C GLY A 347 1.27 11.34 -20.53
N MET A 348 1.02 12.34 -19.68
CA MET A 348 1.24 13.76 -19.99
C MET A 348 2.52 14.23 -19.30
N LEU A 349 3.44 14.82 -20.07
CA LEU A 349 4.72 15.33 -19.58
C LEU A 349 4.95 16.79 -20.01
N MET A 350 5.54 17.56 -19.12
CA MET A 350 5.94 18.94 -19.42
C MET A 350 7.19 18.95 -20.32
N TYR A 351 7.18 19.80 -21.34
CA TYR A 351 8.34 20.00 -22.21
C TYR A 351 9.55 20.58 -21.46
N ASN A 352 10.74 20.02 -21.69
CA ASN A 352 11.99 20.44 -21.06
C ASN A 352 12.59 21.66 -21.76
N ARG A 353 12.01 22.84 -21.51
CA ARG A 353 12.44 24.12 -22.12
C ARG A 353 13.89 24.49 -21.81
N SER A 354 14.35 24.14 -20.61
CA SER A 354 15.69 24.47 -20.12
C SER A 354 16.77 23.52 -20.62
N GLY A 355 16.41 22.40 -21.26
CA GLY A 355 17.36 21.39 -21.71
C GLY A 355 18.13 20.73 -20.56
N VAL A 356 17.58 20.75 -19.34
CA VAL A 356 18.25 20.17 -18.17
C VAL A 356 18.31 18.66 -18.32
N ARG A 357 19.51 18.10 -18.19
CA ARG A 357 19.75 16.65 -18.28
C ARG A 357 18.97 15.90 -17.20
N GLN A 358 18.21 14.88 -17.58
CA GLN A 358 17.29 14.14 -16.71
C GLN A 358 17.94 12.87 -16.13
N GLY A 359 19.11 12.99 -15.51
CA GLY A 359 19.82 11.86 -14.90
C GLY A 359 20.10 10.73 -15.89
N SER A 360 19.56 9.54 -15.63
CA SER A 360 19.69 8.35 -16.48
C SER A 360 18.94 8.44 -17.81
N LEU A 361 17.96 9.34 -17.93
CA LEU A 361 17.22 9.57 -19.19
C LEU A 361 18.02 10.42 -20.20
N GLY A 362 19.14 11.02 -19.79
CA GLY A 362 19.97 11.85 -20.65
C GLY A 362 19.26 13.12 -21.11
N ASP A 363 19.33 13.39 -22.42
CA ASP A 363 18.88 14.63 -23.04
C ASP A 363 17.40 14.54 -23.49
N ALA A 364 16.53 14.08 -22.58
CA ALA A 364 15.10 13.96 -22.84
C ALA A 364 14.45 15.33 -23.11
N GLN A 365 13.55 15.37 -24.11
CA GLN A 365 12.79 16.58 -24.49
C GLN A 365 11.69 16.95 -23.48
N PHE A 366 11.53 16.15 -22.43
CA PHE A 366 10.52 16.32 -21.40
C PHE A 366 11.15 16.20 -20.02
N LEU A 367 10.49 16.77 -19.02
CA LEU A 367 10.87 16.58 -17.63
C LEU A 367 10.41 15.20 -17.15
N GLN A 368 11.21 14.54 -16.30
CA GLN A 368 11.06 13.11 -15.99
C GLN A 368 9.71 12.71 -15.37
N TYR A 369 9.04 13.61 -14.65
CA TYR A 369 7.79 13.32 -13.95
C TYR A 369 6.58 13.88 -14.69
N GLY A 370 5.49 13.13 -14.66
CA GLY A 370 4.25 13.47 -15.33
C GLY A 370 3.03 12.89 -14.65
N THR A 371 1.89 13.03 -15.33
CA THR A 371 0.59 12.55 -14.84
C THR A 371 -0.04 11.65 -15.88
N VAL A 372 -0.48 10.47 -15.47
CA VAL A 372 -1.30 9.57 -16.29
C VAL A 372 -2.67 10.22 -16.46
N LEU A 373 -3.10 10.43 -17.69
CA LEU A 373 -4.42 10.94 -18.03
C LEU A 373 -5.28 9.81 -18.58
N ARG A 374 -6.57 9.81 -18.22
CA ARG A 374 -7.57 8.91 -18.81
C ARG A 374 -8.56 9.71 -19.63
N ILE A 375 -8.77 9.32 -20.88
CA ILE A 375 -9.71 10.00 -21.78
C ILE A 375 -11.15 9.69 -21.35
N GLU A 376 -11.89 10.73 -20.98
CA GLU A 376 -13.32 10.62 -20.67
C GLU A 376 -14.19 10.93 -21.88
N ARG A 377 -13.80 11.93 -22.68
CA ARG A 377 -14.52 12.30 -23.90
C ARG A 377 -13.53 12.58 -25.03
N PHE A 378 -13.85 12.06 -26.20
CA PHE A 378 -13.05 12.18 -27.42
C PHE A 378 -13.95 12.57 -28.59
N GLU A 379 -13.64 13.67 -29.26
CA GLU A 379 -14.37 14.15 -30.43
C GLU A 379 -13.43 14.28 -31.63
N LEU A 380 -13.68 13.49 -32.67
CA LEU A 380 -12.93 13.56 -33.92
C LEU A 380 -13.58 14.61 -34.86
N LEU A 381 -12.78 15.55 -35.33
CA LEU A 381 -13.20 16.57 -36.29
C LEU A 381 -13.06 16.05 -37.73
N PRO A 382 -13.79 16.63 -38.72
CA PRO A 382 -13.76 16.15 -40.11
C PRO A 382 -12.39 16.20 -40.80
N ASP A 383 -11.50 17.09 -40.38
CA ASP A 383 -10.10 17.17 -40.85
C ASP A 383 -9.15 16.18 -40.14
N GLY A 384 -9.71 15.40 -39.21
CA GLY A 384 -9.06 14.40 -38.40
C GLY A 384 -8.24 14.95 -37.23
N ARG A 385 -8.38 16.23 -36.89
CA ARG A 385 -8.01 16.75 -35.56
C ARG A 385 -8.96 16.19 -34.50
N SER A 386 -8.59 16.24 -33.22
CA SER A 386 -9.50 15.81 -32.15
C SER A 386 -9.50 16.75 -30.96
N LEU A 387 -10.68 16.89 -30.34
CA LEU A 387 -10.84 17.48 -29.02
C LEU A 387 -10.86 16.34 -27.99
N VAL A 388 -9.98 16.41 -27.01
CA VAL A 388 -9.81 15.39 -25.98
C VAL A 388 -10.06 16.04 -24.62
N PHE A 389 -10.96 15.44 -23.87
CA PHE A 389 -11.18 15.73 -22.46
C PHE A 389 -10.75 14.52 -21.64
N ALA A 390 -9.77 14.73 -20.77
CA ALA A 390 -9.15 13.69 -19.97
C ALA A 390 -8.97 14.14 -18.54
N ASN A 391 -9.05 13.21 -17.59
CA ASN A 391 -8.83 13.48 -16.17
C ASN A 391 -7.50 12.89 -15.71
N GLY A 392 -6.79 13.62 -14.86
CA GLY A 392 -5.57 13.12 -14.22
C GLY A 392 -5.86 12.00 -13.24
N VAL A 393 -5.12 10.91 -13.35
CA VAL A 393 -5.29 9.70 -12.54
C VAL A 393 -4.21 9.61 -11.47
N SER A 394 -2.96 9.54 -11.88
CA SER A 394 -1.83 9.29 -10.97
C SER A 394 -0.55 9.92 -11.48
N ARG A 395 0.38 10.20 -10.56
CA ARG A 395 1.72 10.67 -10.93
C ARG A 395 2.58 9.49 -11.35
N PHE A 396 3.53 9.75 -12.23
CA PHE A 396 4.55 8.78 -12.62
C PHE A 396 5.87 9.48 -12.89
N LYS A 397 6.95 8.69 -12.89
CA LYS A 397 8.24 9.08 -13.45
C LYS A 397 8.61 8.14 -14.59
N VAL A 398 9.23 8.67 -15.64
CA VAL A 398 9.75 7.87 -16.75
C VAL A 398 11.03 7.17 -16.30
N ALA A 399 11.07 5.85 -16.40
CA ALA A 399 12.25 5.03 -16.13
C ALA A 399 13.11 4.87 -17.40
N LYS A 400 12.44 4.61 -18.54
CA LYS A 400 13.04 4.51 -19.87
C LYS A 400 12.01 4.97 -20.90
N PHE A 401 12.47 5.47 -22.05
CA PHE A 401 11.57 5.76 -23.17
C PHE A 401 12.23 5.42 -24.50
N ASP A 402 11.39 5.21 -25.50
CA ASP A 402 11.73 5.04 -26.90
C ASP A 402 10.78 5.89 -27.76
N ILE A 403 11.07 6.01 -29.06
CA ILE A 403 10.20 6.70 -30.02
C ILE A 403 9.55 5.67 -30.94
N VAL A 404 8.23 5.68 -31.01
CA VAL A 404 7.44 4.80 -31.86
C VAL A 404 6.56 5.68 -32.75
N ASP A 405 6.72 5.56 -34.07
CA ASP A 405 5.95 6.31 -35.08
C ASP A 405 5.90 7.83 -34.82
N GLY A 406 7.01 8.38 -34.32
CA GLY A 406 7.22 9.81 -34.12
C GLY A 406 6.73 10.39 -32.78
N TYR A 407 6.12 9.59 -31.91
CA TYR A 407 5.79 9.98 -30.53
C TYR A 407 6.54 9.12 -29.50
N HIS A 408 6.65 9.62 -28.27
CA HIS A 408 7.39 8.95 -27.21
C HIS A 408 6.53 7.83 -26.60
N VAL A 409 7.15 6.70 -26.27
CA VAL A 409 6.56 5.62 -25.49
C VAL A 409 7.50 5.34 -24.33
N GLY A 410 6.98 5.39 -23.10
CA GLY A 410 7.80 5.31 -21.90
C GLY A 410 7.43 4.11 -21.03
N GLN A 411 8.45 3.42 -20.53
CA GLN A 411 8.31 2.61 -19.34
C GLN A 411 8.27 3.54 -18.13
N ILE A 412 7.17 3.52 -17.40
CA ILE A 412 6.86 4.41 -16.30
C ILE A 412 6.91 3.68 -14.97
N GLN A 413 7.23 4.42 -13.91
CA GLN A 413 7.07 3.99 -12.54
C GLN A 413 6.06 4.91 -11.87
N ARG A 414 4.99 4.32 -11.32
CA ARG A 414 3.99 5.06 -10.54
C ARG A 414 4.65 5.74 -9.34
N VAL A 415 4.21 6.97 -9.05
CA VAL A 415 4.67 7.76 -7.90
C VAL A 415 3.45 8.07 -7.04
N ASP A 416 3.39 7.46 -5.87
CA ASP A 416 2.34 7.69 -4.89
C ASP A 416 2.78 8.67 -3.80
N ASP A 417 1.82 9.12 -3.00
CA ASP A 417 2.11 9.89 -1.80
C ASP A 417 2.75 8.99 -0.73
N VAL A 418 3.57 9.58 0.15
CA VAL A 418 4.11 8.84 1.29
C VAL A 418 2.97 8.35 2.20
N PRO A 419 3.14 7.23 2.92
CA PRO A 419 2.12 6.74 3.83
C PRO A 419 1.71 7.79 4.87
N LEU A 420 0.46 7.74 5.34
CA LEU A 420 -0.04 8.69 6.35
C LEU A 420 0.82 8.73 7.62
N ALA A 421 1.34 7.58 8.07
CA ALA A 421 2.24 7.54 9.21
C ALA A 421 3.52 8.38 9.00
N GLU A 422 4.01 8.45 7.76
CA GLU A 422 5.16 9.27 7.40
C GLU A 422 4.78 10.76 7.30
N GLU A 423 3.60 11.10 6.75
CA GLU A 423 3.08 12.48 6.76
C GLU A 423 3.00 13.05 8.18
N GLU A 424 2.45 12.27 9.12
CA GLU A 424 2.35 12.65 10.54
C GLU A 424 3.72 12.83 11.18
N ARG A 425 4.68 11.95 10.84
CA ARG A 425 6.05 12.03 11.33
C ARG A 425 6.73 13.32 10.85
N LEU A 426 6.54 13.68 9.58
CA LEU A 426 7.08 14.91 9.00
C LEU A 426 6.48 16.15 9.69
N GLU A 427 5.15 16.20 9.85
CA GLU A 427 4.50 17.32 10.55
C GLU A 427 4.99 17.48 11.98
N SER A 428 5.01 16.38 12.75
CA SER A 428 5.43 16.42 14.14
C SER A 428 6.88 16.85 14.30
N LEU A 429 7.78 16.40 13.42
CA LEU A 429 9.18 16.80 13.45
C LEU A 429 9.36 18.30 13.15
N GLU A 430 8.68 18.83 12.12
CA GLU A 430 8.82 20.23 11.71
C GLU A 430 8.15 21.21 12.70
N THR A 431 6.98 20.85 13.22
CA THR A 431 6.22 21.73 14.13
C THR A 431 6.80 21.78 15.54
N LEU A 432 7.33 20.65 16.05
CA LEU A 432 7.92 20.59 17.39
C LEU A 432 9.30 21.27 17.47
N THR A 433 10.07 21.23 16.38
CA THR A 433 11.43 21.81 16.35
C THR A 433 11.44 23.34 16.40
N VAL A 434 10.37 24.01 15.96
CA VAL A 434 10.33 25.49 15.90
C VAL A 434 9.65 26.12 17.12
N SER A 435 8.79 25.38 17.82
CA SER A 435 8.08 25.85 19.03
C SER A 435 9.00 26.27 20.19
N ASP A 436 10.24 25.79 20.25
CA ASP A 436 11.21 26.17 21.28
C ASP A 436 11.91 27.52 21.02
N THR A 437 11.66 28.17 19.87
CA THR A 437 12.48 29.31 19.40
C THR A 437 11.76 30.63 19.07
N SER A 438 10.42 30.74 19.17
CA SER A 438 9.73 31.97 18.73
C SER A 438 9.04 32.76 19.85
N THR A 439 9.68 33.87 20.23
CA THR A 439 9.06 35.11 20.69
C THR A 439 8.05 35.64 19.64
N GLU A 440 6.97 36.25 20.13
CA GLU A 440 5.85 36.90 19.42
C GLU A 440 6.07 37.17 17.91
N SER A 441 5.55 36.28 17.05
CA SER A 441 5.44 36.53 15.60
C SER A 441 3.99 36.36 15.14
N THR A 442 3.52 37.24 14.27
CA THR A 442 2.18 37.14 13.66
C THR A 442 2.16 36.01 12.61
N LEU A 443 1.01 35.35 12.43
CA LEU A 443 0.79 34.25 11.45
C LEU A 443 1.33 34.53 10.04
N ALA A 444 1.37 35.81 9.62
CA ALA A 444 1.88 36.22 8.32
C ALA A 444 3.41 36.07 8.17
N ASN A 445 4.17 36.19 9.26
CA ASN A 445 5.64 36.18 9.26
C ASN A 445 6.26 34.90 9.84
N GLN A 446 5.44 33.97 10.32
CA GLN A 446 5.89 32.70 10.86
C GLN A 446 6.52 31.81 9.75
N PRO A 447 7.63 31.08 9.97
CA PRO A 447 8.16 30.15 8.97
C PRO A 447 7.13 29.07 8.57
N LEU A 448 7.03 28.75 7.28
CA LEU A 448 6.03 27.77 6.79
C LEU A 448 6.24 26.37 7.38
N GLU A 449 7.49 26.03 7.66
CA GLU A 449 7.91 24.78 8.29
C GLU A 449 7.31 24.62 9.68
N SER A 450 7.10 25.72 10.40
CA SER A 450 6.54 25.71 11.75
C SER A 450 5.02 25.72 11.80
N MET A 451 4.35 25.98 10.68
CA MET A 451 2.89 25.92 10.59
C MET A 451 2.44 24.47 10.52
N SER A 452 1.40 24.09 11.24
CA SER A 452 0.76 22.79 11.10
C SER A 452 0.19 22.59 9.68
N THR A 453 -0.05 21.33 9.31
CA THR A 453 -0.55 21.01 7.97
C THR A 453 -1.93 21.63 7.75
N GLN A 454 -2.75 21.67 8.80
CA GLN A 454 -4.06 22.32 8.77
C GLN A 454 -3.95 23.86 8.65
N GLU A 455 -2.97 24.50 9.30
CA GLU A 455 -2.73 25.94 9.15
C GLU A 455 -2.24 26.30 7.75
N LEU A 456 -1.37 25.49 7.15
CA LEU A 456 -0.94 25.67 5.75
C LEU A 456 -2.11 25.56 4.78
N PHE A 457 -3.00 24.59 4.99
CA PHE A 457 -4.21 24.45 4.20
C PHE A 457 -5.16 25.64 4.40
N GLN A 458 -5.35 26.08 5.64
CA GLN A 458 -6.24 27.20 5.97
C GLN A 458 -5.73 28.51 5.35
N LEU A 459 -4.42 28.76 5.36
CA LEU A 459 -3.79 29.90 4.68
C LEU A 459 -4.15 29.93 3.18
N GLY A 460 -4.09 28.78 2.51
CA GLY A 460 -4.51 28.64 1.11
C GLY A 460 -5.99 28.92 0.90
N LEU A 461 -6.87 28.34 1.73
CA LEU A 461 -8.31 28.54 1.63
C LEU A 461 -8.70 30.00 1.81
N ASP A 462 -8.14 30.67 2.82
CA ASP A 462 -8.46 32.06 3.12
C ASP A 462 -7.98 33.00 2.02
N PHE A 463 -6.80 32.75 1.46
CA PHE A 463 -6.33 33.46 0.27
C PHE A 463 -7.30 33.31 -0.91
N VAL A 464 -7.71 32.09 -1.25
CA VAL A 464 -8.63 31.83 -2.36
C VAL A 464 -9.98 32.52 -2.12
N ARG A 465 -10.54 32.44 -0.91
CA ARG A 465 -11.81 33.09 -0.54
C ARG A 465 -11.72 34.61 -0.67
N LYS A 466 -10.63 35.20 -0.18
CA LYS A 466 -10.34 36.64 -0.32
C LYS A 466 -10.21 37.06 -1.79
N ARG A 467 -9.46 36.32 -2.60
CA ARG A 467 -9.33 36.62 -4.04
C ARG A 467 -10.64 36.45 -4.80
N ARG A 468 -11.49 35.51 -4.38
CA ARG A 468 -12.83 35.33 -4.94
C ARG A 468 -13.71 36.54 -4.65
N SER A 469 -13.71 37.06 -3.42
CA SER A 469 -14.50 38.25 -3.07
C SER A 469 -13.98 39.52 -3.76
N GLU A 470 -12.68 39.58 -4.03
CA GLU A 470 -12.04 40.64 -4.84
C GLU A 470 -12.30 40.49 -6.37
N GLY A 471 -12.95 39.41 -6.82
CA GLY A 471 -13.31 39.21 -8.23
C GLY A 471 -12.14 38.77 -9.12
N ALA A 472 -11.16 38.04 -8.58
CA ALA A 472 -10.02 37.55 -9.35
C ALA A 472 -10.44 36.73 -10.58
N ARG A 473 -9.84 37.05 -11.75
CA ARG A 473 -10.23 36.48 -13.06
C ARG A 473 -10.10 34.95 -13.12
N TRP A 474 -9.14 34.40 -12.40
CA TRP A 474 -8.87 32.96 -12.32
C TRP A 474 -9.82 32.20 -11.37
N LEU A 475 -10.73 32.90 -10.69
CA LEU A 475 -11.79 32.33 -9.84
C LEU A 475 -13.20 32.64 -10.36
N GLN A 476 -13.32 33.06 -11.62
CA GLN A 476 -14.62 33.30 -12.25
C GLN A 476 -15.45 32.01 -12.33
N PRO A 477 -16.79 32.09 -12.34
CA PRO A 477 -17.66 30.91 -12.38
C PRO A 477 -17.31 29.91 -13.47
N ARG A 478 -16.93 30.37 -14.68
CA ARG A 478 -16.50 29.51 -15.79
C ARG A 478 -15.29 28.62 -15.47
N VAL A 479 -14.34 29.11 -14.67
CA VAL A 479 -13.17 28.33 -14.25
C VAL A 479 -13.59 27.26 -13.24
N LEU A 480 -14.45 27.63 -12.29
CA LEU A 480 -15.01 26.67 -11.31
C LEU A 480 -15.90 25.63 -11.98
N THR A 481 -16.62 25.98 -13.05
CA THR A 481 -17.35 25.00 -13.87
C THR A 481 -16.41 24.00 -14.54
N ALA A 482 -15.22 24.43 -14.95
CA ALA A 482 -14.24 23.58 -15.61
C ALA A 482 -13.46 22.69 -14.63
N TYR A 483 -13.02 23.23 -13.49
CA TYR A 483 -12.10 22.56 -12.55
C TYR A 483 -12.75 22.13 -11.22
N GLY A 484 -14.02 22.44 -11.03
CA GLY A 484 -14.75 22.19 -9.78
C GLY A 484 -14.62 23.31 -8.75
N ASP A 485 -15.43 23.21 -7.70
CA ASP A 485 -15.39 24.08 -6.53
C ASP A 485 -14.13 23.84 -5.67
N ILE A 486 -13.88 24.75 -4.74
CA ILE A 486 -12.72 24.71 -3.83
C ILE A 486 -12.74 23.40 -3.03
N PRO A 487 -11.72 22.53 -3.15
CA PRO A 487 -11.68 21.26 -2.42
C PRO A 487 -11.65 21.46 -0.90
N THR A 488 -12.29 20.55 -0.17
CA THR A 488 -12.26 20.49 1.30
C THR A 488 -11.14 19.59 1.84
N ASP A 489 -10.56 18.75 0.99
CA ASP A 489 -9.48 17.85 1.32
C ASP A 489 -8.11 18.49 0.98
N PRO A 490 -7.18 18.59 1.96
CA PRO A 490 -5.85 19.14 1.75
C PRO A 490 -5.05 18.47 0.61
N ALA A 491 -5.19 17.15 0.40
CA ALA A 491 -4.43 16.45 -0.64
C ALA A 491 -4.82 16.88 -2.05
N ASN A 492 -6.12 17.15 -2.26
CA ASN A 492 -6.67 17.61 -3.54
C ASN A 492 -6.53 19.12 -3.75
N PHE A 493 -6.51 19.91 -2.68
CA PHE A 493 -6.45 21.36 -2.75
C PHE A 493 -5.23 21.88 -3.52
N SER A 494 -4.04 21.31 -3.29
CA SER A 494 -2.83 21.76 -3.98
C SER A 494 -2.89 21.57 -5.49
N TRP A 495 -3.47 20.45 -5.96
CA TRP A 495 -3.67 20.18 -7.39
C TRP A 495 -4.66 21.14 -8.03
N TRP A 496 -5.78 21.35 -7.34
CA TRP A 496 -6.80 22.30 -7.78
C TRP A 496 -6.24 23.72 -7.86
N LEU A 497 -5.55 24.18 -6.82
CA LEU A 497 -4.97 25.51 -6.78
C LEU A 497 -3.94 25.70 -7.90
N ALA A 498 -3.08 24.71 -8.17
CA ALA A 498 -2.11 24.78 -9.25
C ALA A 498 -2.75 24.81 -10.65
N SER A 499 -3.96 24.25 -10.80
CA SER A 499 -4.70 24.25 -12.06
C SER A 499 -5.36 25.59 -12.36
N VAL A 500 -5.78 26.32 -11.33
CA VAL A 500 -6.48 27.60 -11.49
C VAL A 500 -5.57 28.82 -11.27
N PHE A 501 -4.55 28.72 -10.42
CA PHE A 501 -3.72 29.86 -10.01
C PHE A 501 -2.66 30.19 -11.07
N PRO A 502 -2.53 31.48 -11.49
CA PRO A 502 -1.63 31.87 -12.58
C PRO A 502 -0.18 31.97 -12.11
N VAL A 503 0.46 30.81 -11.96
CA VAL A 503 1.90 30.63 -11.67
C VAL A 503 2.59 30.00 -12.88
N SER A 504 3.91 30.19 -13.02
CA SER A 504 4.63 29.58 -14.15
C SER A 504 4.63 28.04 -14.06
N GLU A 505 4.69 27.37 -15.21
CA GLU A 505 4.70 25.91 -15.26
C GLU A 505 5.94 25.32 -14.56
N GLU A 506 7.07 26.04 -14.57
CA GLU A 506 8.29 25.64 -13.88
C GLU A 506 8.13 25.65 -12.35
N GLU A 507 7.44 26.65 -11.77
CA GLU A 507 7.13 26.66 -10.33
C GLU A 507 6.11 25.57 -9.98
N LYS A 508 5.13 25.35 -10.86
CA LYS A 508 4.13 24.28 -10.72
C LYS A 508 4.73 22.88 -10.76
N TYR A 509 5.78 22.66 -11.54
CA TYR A 509 6.43 21.34 -11.66
C TYR A 509 6.93 20.80 -10.31
N ALA A 510 7.35 21.68 -9.39
CA ALA A 510 7.75 21.31 -8.04
C ALA A 510 6.66 20.54 -7.27
N LEU A 511 5.38 20.82 -7.54
CA LEU A 511 4.28 20.08 -6.91
C LEU A 511 4.21 18.62 -7.36
N ILE A 512 4.51 18.32 -8.63
CA ILE A 512 4.48 16.94 -9.13
C ILE A 512 5.54 16.09 -8.41
N LEU A 513 6.70 16.68 -8.08
CA LEU A 513 7.80 16.01 -7.41
C LEU A 513 7.49 15.69 -5.95
N ALA A 514 6.73 16.56 -5.28
CA ALA A 514 6.41 16.44 -3.85
C ALA A 514 5.55 15.19 -3.58
N THR A 515 6.09 14.26 -2.78
CA THR A 515 5.38 13.04 -2.35
C THR A 515 4.60 13.21 -1.05
N SER A 516 4.69 14.39 -0.44
CA SER A 516 3.97 14.72 0.79
C SER A 516 2.85 15.73 0.53
N VAL A 517 1.69 15.54 1.17
CA VAL A 517 0.59 16.53 1.15
C VAL A 517 1.07 17.81 1.81
N ARG A 518 1.73 17.69 2.96
CA ARG A 518 2.31 18.82 3.68
C ARG A 518 3.32 19.60 2.83
N GLU A 519 4.21 18.91 2.13
CA GLU A 519 5.17 19.56 1.23
C GLU A 519 4.46 20.33 0.09
N ARG A 520 3.45 19.71 -0.54
CA ARG A 520 2.63 20.40 -1.55
C ARG A 520 1.95 21.64 -1.01
N LEU A 521 1.41 21.57 0.21
CA LEU A 521 0.81 22.72 0.87
C LEU A 521 1.84 23.82 1.13
N LYS A 522 3.05 23.48 1.59
CA LYS A 522 4.15 24.46 1.74
C LYS A 522 4.49 25.15 0.42
N ILE A 523 4.59 24.41 -0.68
CA ILE A 523 4.83 24.98 -2.03
C ILE A 523 3.70 25.97 -2.38
N THR A 524 2.44 25.56 -2.24
CA THR A 524 1.32 26.47 -2.53
C THR A 524 1.23 27.66 -1.57
N ALA A 525 1.62 27.50 -0.31
CA ALA A 525 1.67 28.57 0.69
C ALA A 525 2.76 29.59 0.37
N GLN A 526 3.91 29.16 -0.16
CA GLN A 526 4.91 30.07 -0.73
C GLN A 526 4.30 30.90 -1.87
N TRP A 527 3.43 30.29 -2.68
CA TRP A 527 2.70 31.04 -3.69
C TRP A 527 1.63 31.97 -3.16
N VAL A 528 1.01 31.66 -2.03
CA VAL A 528 0.12 32.63 -1.39
C VAL A 528 0.93 33.86 -0.92
N ARG A 529 2.04 33.63 -0.21
CA ARG A 529 2.88 34.71 0.36
C ARG A 529 3.47 35.65 -0.70
N LYS A 530 4.12 35.10 -1.72
CA LYS A 530 4.68 35.88 -2.83
C LYS A 530 3.61 36.72 -3.55
N ALA A 531 2.37 36.20 -3.67
CA ALA A 531 1.27 36.91 -4.32
C ALA A 531 0.69 38.04 -3.47
N GLU A 532 0.64 37.86 -2.14
CA GLU A 532 0.23 38.92 -1.22
C GLU A 532 1.28 40.03 -1.09
N ASN A 533 2.56 39.68 -1.14
CA ASN A 533 3.69 40.62 -1.12
C ASN A 533 3.89 41.38 -2.45
N ARG A 534 2.99 41.18 -3.43
CA ARG A 534 3.05 41.77 -4.78
C ARG A 534 4.34 41.44 -5.56
N GLU A 535 5.09 40.42 -5.16
CA GLU A 535 6.35 40.03 -5.82
C GLU A 535 6.15 39.48 -7.25
N TRP A 536 4.92 39.05 -7.61
CA TRP A 536 4.55 38.69 -8.98
C TRP A 536 4.06 39.85 -9.86
N SER A 537 4.03 41.09 -9.36
CA SER A 537 3.26 42.18 -9.98
C SER A 537 3.94 42.93 -11.14
N THR A 538 4.95 42.37 -11.81
CA THR A 538 5.66 43.17 -12.84
C THR A 538 6.09 42.50 -14.14
N SER A 539 5.94 41.19 -14.36
CA SER A 539 6.55 40.59 -15.57
C SER A 539 5.78 39.51 -16.34
N GLN A 540 4.61 39.04 -15.90
CA GLN A 540 3.87 38.04 -16.67
C GLN A 540 2.70 38.69 -17.40
N SER A 541 2.93 38.98 -18.68
CA SER A 541 1.85 39.17 -19.65
C SER A 541 0.92 37.96 -19.56
N PHE A 542 -0.34 38.21 -19.21
CA PHE A 542 -1.40 37.21 -19.19
C PHE A 542 -1.58 36.66 -20.61
N ALA A 543 -0.85 35.62 -20.96
CA ALA A 543 -1.16 34.82 -22.12
C ALA A 543 -2.55 34.20 -21.86
N SER A 544 -3.49 34.58 -22.73
CA SER A 544 -4.88 34.19 -22.70
C SER A 544 -5.00 32.66 -22.68
N VAL A 545 -5.41 32.11 -21.54
CA VAL A 545 -6.06 30.79 -21.48
C VAL A 545 -7.52 31.02 -21.86
N LEU A 546 -7.82 30.77 -23.13
CA LEU A 546 -9.14 30.43 -23.65
C LEU A 546 -8.94 29.33 -24.70
#